data_AF-A0A6C0I6B0-F1
#
_entry.id   AF-A0A6C0I6B0-F1
#
_cell.length_a   1.000
_cell.length_b   1.000
_cell.length_c   1.000
_cell.angle_alpha   90.00
_cell.angle_beta   90.00
_cell.angle_gamma   90.00
#
_symmetry.space_group_name_H-M   'P 1'
#
loop_
_entity.id
_entity.type
_entity.pdbx_description
1 polymer ?
#
loop_
_entity_poly.entity_id
_entity_poly.type
_entity_poly.pdbx_seq_one_letter_code
_entity_poly.pdbx_strand_id
1 'polypeptide(L)'
;MRAEPLCLGVCELYNPALHGPCESPVSDYFFYTCQVDLADFYDNSIFSYMSDYPGTYKYSGVVRAYWNIVNRPRMYPMLEIVQPVTMEPGGECVAVIKTFWIRLVQRRWKRIFAERRRRLSQLLKPYGLIKRECGFKF
;
A
#
# COMPACT_ATOMS: atom_id res chain seq x y z
N MET A 1 11.02 5.03 -22.73
CA MET A 1 10.58 5.12 -21.32
C MET A 1 11.57 5.99 -20.57
N ARG A 2 11.08 7.10 -20.01
CA ARG A 2 11.87 7.96 -19.12
C ARG A 2 11.40 7.68 -17.70
N ALA A 3 12.30 7.20 -16.86
CA ALA A 3 12.00 6.93 -15.46
C ALA A 3 12.39 8.11 -14.60
N GLU A 4 11.51 8.49 -13.69
CA GLU A 4 11.72 9.53 -12.70
C GLU A 4 12.34 8.97 -11.41
N PRO A 5 12.90 9.81 -10.54
CA PRO A 5 13.33 9.38 -9.22
C PRO A 5 12.20 8.76 -8.40
N LEU A 6 12.57 7.97 -7.40
CA LEU A 6 11.61 7.42 -6.45
C LEU A 6 10.94 8.53 -5.66
N CYS A 7 9.61 8.47 -5.57
CA CYS A 7 8.80 9.40 -4.79
C CYS A 7 7.68 8.68 -4.05
N LEU A 8 7.07 9.39 -3.10
CA LEU A 8 5.79 9.00 -2.54
C LEU A 8 4.71 9.46 -3.53
N GLY A 9 3.84 8.54 -3.94
CA GLY A 9 2.84 8.84 -4.96
C GLY A 9 1.55 8.07 -4.76
N VAL A 10 0.48 8.65 -5.29
CA VAL A 10 -0.81 7.97 -5.43
C VAL A 10 -0.81 7.24 -6.77
N CYS A 11 -1.14 5.96 -6.73
CA CYS A 11 -1.31 5.14 -7.91
C CYS A 11 -2.60 4.33 -7.87
N GLU A 12 -3.06 3.96 -9.05
CA GLU A 12 -4.36 3.32 -9.21
C GLU A 12 -4.34 2.23 -10.29
N LEU A 13 -5.36 1.38 -10.30
CA LEU A 13 -5.51 0.37 -11.33
C LEU A 13 -6.03 1.03 -12.60
N TYR A 14 -5.54 0.57 -13.77
CA TYR A 14 -6.12 1.00 -15.04
C TYR A 14 -7.62 0.73 -15.07
N ASN A 15 -8.41 1.77 -15.35
CA ASN A 15 -9.83 1.68 -15.61
C ASN A 15 -10.13 2.40 -16.95
N PRO A 16 -10.57 1.68 -18.00
CA PRO A 16 -10.89 2.27 -19.30
C PRO A 16 -11.93 3.39 -19.23
N ALA A 17 -12.83 3.37 -18.23
CA ALA A 17 -13.85 4.39 -18.05
C ALA A 17 -13.28 5.72 -17.51
N LEU A 18 -12.13 5.67 -16.81
CA LEU A 18 -11.46 6.85 -16.26
C LEU A 18 -10.35 7.34 -17.19
N HIS A 19 -9.51 6.41 -17.66
CA HIS A 19 -8.29 6.74 -18.40
C HIS A 19 -8.50 6.76 -19.92
N GLY A 20 -9.69 6.36 -20.38
CA GLY A 20 -9.96 6.14 -21.80
C GLY A 20 -9.43 4.78 -22.28
N PRO A 21 -9.68 4.45 -23.56
CA PRO A 21 -9.17 3.23 -24.16
C PRO A 21 -7.65 3.32 -24.31
N CYS A 22 -6.96 2.37 -23.69
CA CYS A 22 -5.51 2.23 -23.74
C CYS A 22 -5.14 0.77 -24.03
N GLU A 23 -4.16 0.55 -24.92
CA GLU A 23 -3.70 -0.77 -25.32
C GLU A 23 -2.61 -1.31 -24.37
N SER A 24 -2.36 -2.63 -24.45
CA SER A 24 -1.20 -3.24 -23.79
C SER A 24 0.09 -2.72 -24.46
N PRO A 25 1.17 -2.45 -23.71
CA PRO A 25 1.41 -2.85 -22.33
C PRO A 25 0.96 -1.84 -21.26
N VAL A 26 0.47 -0.66 -21.64
CA VAL A 26 0.24 0.45 -20.71
C VAL A 26 -0.90 0.13 -19.73
N SER A 27 -1.98 -0.48 -20.24
CA SER A 27 -3.12 -0.97 -19.44
C SER A 27 -2.76 -2.06 -18.40
N ASP A 28 -1.57 -2.67 -18.49
CA ASP A 28 -1.08 -3.69 -17.55
C ASP A 28 -0.33 -3.08 -16.35
N TYR A 29 -0.03 -1.78 -16.38
CA TYR A 29 0.66 -1.09 -15.28
C TYR A 29 -0.31 -0.38 -14.33
N PHE A 30 0.22 0.05 -13.19
CA PHE A 30 -0.47 0.99 -12.32
C PHE A 30 -0.38 2.39 -12.92
N PHE A 31 -1.48 3.11 -12.93
CA PHE A 31 -1.51 4.50 -13.38
C PHE A 31 -1.00 5.41 -12.27
N TYR A 32 -0.22 6.41 -12.65
CA TYR A 32 0.32 7.39 -11.72
C TYR A 32 -0.61 8.61 -11.66
N THR A 33 -1.21 8.85 -10.51
CA THR A 33 -2.20 9.93 -10.33
C THR A 33 -1.49 11.23 -9.97
N CYS A 34 -0.71 11.22 -8.89
CA CYS A 34 0.04 12.39 -8.43
C CYS A 34 1.21 12.04 -7.52
N GLN A 35 2.16 12.96 -7.45
CA GLN A 35 3.17 12.98 -6.40
C GLN A 35 2.55 13.48 -5.10
N VAL A 36 2.95 12.92 -3.97
CA VAL A 36 2.53 13.36 -2.65
C VAL A 36 3.70 14.05 -1.95
N ASP A 37 3.50 15.31 -1.58
CA ASP A 37 4.45 16.05 -0.79
C ASP A 37 4.46 15.57 0.67
N LEU A 38 5.61 15.71 1.31
CA LEU A 38 5.76 15.28 2.71
C LEU A 38 4.85 16.07 3.66
N ALA A 39 4.63 17.36 3.37
CA ALA A 39 3.74 18.20 4.17
C ALA A 39 2.31 17.61 4.19
N ASP A 40 1.78 17.30 3.00
CA ASP A 40 0.44 16.72 2.82
C ASP A 40 0.32 15.33 3.45
N PHE A 41 1.42 14.58 3.47
CA PHE A 41 1.47 13.29 4.15
C PHE A 41 1.41 13.44 5.67
N TYR A 42 2.17 14.37 6.25
CA TYR A 42 2.25 14.55 7.70
C TYR A 42 1.03 15.25 8.30
N ASP A 43 0.37 16.15 7.56
CA ASP A 43 -0.85 16.81 8.01
C ASP A 43 -2.14 16.01 7.75
N ASN A 44 -2.00 14.86 7.07
CA ASN A 44 -3.08 13.94 6.68
C ASN A 44 -4.06 14.48 5.62
N SER A 45 -3.76 15.61 4.96
CA SER A 45 -4.61 16.17 3.91
C SER A 45 -4.79 15.19 2.74
N ILE A 46 -3.74 14.47 2.37
CA ILE A 46 -3.80 13.45 1.30
C ILE A 46 -4.82 12.36 1.60
N PHE A 47 -5.00 11.95 2.86
CA PHE A 47 -5.96 10.92 3.22
C PHE A 47 -7.40 11.41 3.13
N SER A 48 -7.64 12.71 3.32
CA SER A 48 -8.96 13.31 3.06
C SER A 48 -9.27 13.23 1.57
N TYR A 49 -8.34 13.68 0.73
CA TYR A 49 -8.46 13.61 -0.73
C TYR A 49 -8.75 12.18 -1.22
N MET A 50 -8.00 11.19 -0.70
CA MET A 50 -8.19 9.79 -1.06
C MET A 50 -9.52 9.21 -0.57
N SER A 51 -10.09 9.73 0.52
CA SER A 51 -11.38 9.26 1.05
C SER A 51 -12.56 9.74 0.22
N ASP A 52 -12.40 10.89 -0.43
CA ASP A 52 -13.40 11.49 -1.32
C ASP A 52 -13.31 10.92 -2.75
N TYR A 53 -12.36 10.01 -3.01
CA TYR A 53 -12.15 9.44 -4.33
C TYR A 53 -13.43 8.71 -4.80
N PRO A 54 -14.04 9.12 -5.92
CA PRO A 54 -15.33 8.61 -6.32
C PRO A 54 -15.21 7.10 -6.59
N GLY A 55 -16.00 6.30 -5.87
CA GLY A 55 -16.14 4.88 -6.16
C GLY A 55 -16.48 4.70 -7.64
N THR A 56 -15.59 4.05 -8.38
CA THR A 56 -15.71 3.98 -9.84
C THR A 56 -16.99 3.24 -10.25
N TYR A 57 -17.87 3.88 -11.01
CA TYR A 57 -19.22 3.36 -11.33
C TYR A 57 -19.25 2.21 -12.34
N LYS A 58 -18.13 1.88 -13.00
CA LYS A 58 -18.07 0.77 -13.94
C LYS A 58 -16.63 0.32 -14.14
N TYR A 59 -16.42 -0.99 -14.13
CA TYR A 59 -15.15 -1.61 -14.49
C TYR A 59 -15.41 -2.75 -15.47
N SER A 60 -14.79 -2.68 -16.64
CA SER A 60 -14.85 -3.71 -17.69
C SER A 60 -13.46 -4.26 -18.05
N GLY A 61 -12.46 -4.04 -17.19
CA GLY A 61 -11.10 -4.52 -17.42
C GLY A 61 -10.86 -5.95 -16.91
N VAL A 62 -9.60 -6.38 -16.98
CA VAL A 62 -9.16 -7.77 -16.73
C VAL A 62 -8.81 -8.09 -15.27
N VAL A 63 -8.77 -7.10 -14.37
CA VAL A 63 -8.38 -7.31 -12.98
C VAL A 63 -9.51 -8.03 -12.22
N ARG A 64 -9.34 -9.34 -12.03
CA ARG A 64 -10.32 -10.24 -11.38
C ARG A 64 -10.85 -9.72 -10.03
N ALA A 65 -9.96 -9.15 -9.22
CA ALA A 65 -10.28 -8.68 -7.88
C ALA A 65 -10.47 -7.16 -7.79
N TYR A 66 -10.74 -6.48 -8.91
CA TYR A 66 -10.81 -5.02 -8.98
C TYR A 66 -11.70 -4.44 -7.87
N TRP A 67 -12.96 -4.87 -7.78
CA TRP A 67 -13.91 -4.41 -6.77
C TRP A 67 -13.44 -4.66 -5.33
N ASN A 68 -12.76 -5.78 -5.08
CA ASN A 68 -12.20 -6.09 -3.76
C ASN A 68 -10.97 -5.25 -3.41
N ILE A 69 -10.33 -4.61 -4.38
CA ILE A 69 -9.20 -3.70 -4.19
C ILE A 69 -9.72 -2.27 -4.02
N VAL A 70 -10.55 -1.80 -4.95
CA VAL A 70 -11.03 -0.41 -4.96
C VAL A 70 -12.02 -0.09 -3.84
N ASN A 71 -12.82 -1.07 -3.40
CA ASN A 71 -13.76 -0.88 -2.31
C ASN A 71 -13.12 -1.03 -0.92
N ARG A 72 -11.78 -1.14 -0.82
CA ARG A 72 -11.12 -1.19 0.49
C ARG A 72 -11.05 0.21 1.08
N PRO A 73 -11.76 0.46 2.20
CA PRO A 73 -11.77 1.78 2.81
C PRO A 73 -10.35 2.21 3.18
N ARG A 74 -9.99 3.46 2.85
CA ARG A 74 -8.69 4.07 3.20
C ARG A 74 -7.47 3.35 2.62
N MET A 75 -7.64 2.46 1.65
CA MET A 75 -6.56 1.72 0.99
C MET A 75 -6.52 1.93 -0.53
N TYR A 76 -7.59 2.47 -1.11
CA TYR A 76 -7.68 2.85 -2.50
C TYR A 76 -8.14 4.30 -2.62
N PRO A 77 -7.56 5.12 -3.53
CA PRO A 77 -6.39 4.80 -4.37
C PRO A 77 -5.14 4.46 -3.53
N MET A 78 -4.10 3.91 -4.12
CA MET A 78 -2.97 3.35 -3.36
C MET A 78 -1.89 4.40 -3.14
N LEU A 79 -1.56 4.68 -1.88
CA LEU A 79 -0.40 5.48 -1.52
C LEU A 79 0.83 4.58 -1.35
N GLU A 80 1.79 4.67 -2.26
CA GLU A 80 2.96 3.79 -2.30
C GLU A 80 4.24 4.60 -2.64
N ILE A 81 5.40 4.03 -2.32
CA ILE A 81 6.68 4.50 -2.90
C ILE A 81 6.76 3.94 -4.31
N VAL A 82 6.81 4.84 -5.28
CA VAL A 82 6.72 4.51 -6.71
C VAL A 82 7.89 5.08 -7.48
N GLN A 83 8.14 4.47 -8.63
CA GLN A 83 8.96 5.04 -9.69
C GLN A 83 8.02 5.43 -10.84
N PRO A 84 7.74 6.73 -11.05
CA PRO A 84 6.99 7.20 -12.19
C PRO A 84 7.76 6.92 -13.49
N VAL A 85 7.04 6.51 -14.51
CA VAL A 85 7.59 6.22 -15.84
C VAL A 85 6.63 6.79 -16.87
N THR A 86 7.15 7.67 -17.72
CA THR A 86 6.41 8.15 -18.89
C THR A 86 6.65 7.19 -20.05
N MET A 87 5.56 6.69 -20.62
CA MET A 87 5.56 5.77 -21.77
C MET A 87 5.50 6.55 -23.09
N GLU A 88 6.17 6.02 -24.11
CA GLU A 88 6.22 6.58 -25.46
C GLU A 88 5.97 5.47 -26.49
N PRO A 89 5.23 5.73 -27.58
CA PRO A 89 4.52 6.98 -27.90
C PRO A 89 3.20 7.09 -27.09
N GLY A 90 2.86 8.27 -26.59
CA GLY A 90 1.54 8.53 -25.96
C GLY A 90 1.58 9.37 -24.69
N GLY A 91 2.74 9.50 -24.04
CA GLY A 91 2.91 10.36 -22.87
C GLY A 91 2.18 9.89 -21.61
N GLU A 92 1.64 8.67 -21.60
CA GLU A 92 0.97 8.12 -20.43
C GLU A 92 1.94 7.92 -19.26
N CYS A 93 1.52 8.34 -18.07
CA CYS A 93 2.32 8.23 -16.85
C CYS A 93 1.88 7.02 -16.03
N VAL A 94 2.75 6.02 -15.98
CA VAL A 94 2.55 4.81 -15.18
C VAL A 94 3.49 4.78 -13.99
N ALA A 95 3.17 3.97 -12.98
CA ALA A 95 3.93 3.83 -11.76
C ALA A 95 4.41 2.38 -11.57
N VAL A 96 5.70 2.22 -11.27
CA VAL A 96 6.25 0.96 -10.78
C VAL A 96 6.31 1.00 -9.26
N ILE A 97 5.51 0.17 -8.58
CA ILE A 97 5.48 0.09 -7.11
C ILE A 97 6.79 -0.52 -6.58
N LYS A 98 7.46 0.16 -5.64
CA LYS A 98 8.72 -0.28 -5.04
C LYS A 98 8.62 -0.65 -3.56
N THR A 99 7.42 -0.66 -2.99
CA THR A 99 7.20 -0.97 -1.56
C THR A 99 7.22 -2.46 -1.23
N PHE A 100 7.33 -3.36 -2.21
CA PHE A 100 7.27 -4.81 -1.99
C PHE A 100 8.23 -5.30 -0.90
N TRP A 101 9.52 -4.95 -1.00
CA TRP A 101 10.54 -5.37 -0.04
C TRP A 101 10.31 -4.78 1.34
N ILE A 102 9.94 -3.50 1.41
CA ILE A 102 9.61 -2.82 2.66
C ILE A 102 8.43 -3.52 3.34
N ARG A 103 7.40 -3.91 2.60
CA ARG A 103 6.23 -4.63 3.13
C ARG A 103 6.61 -6.00 3.69
N LEU A 104 7.53 -6.73 3.06
CA LEU A 104 8.02 -8.01 3.59
C LEU A 104 8.74 -7.82 4.93
N VAL A 105 9.63 -6.81 5.01
CA VAL A 105 10.34 -6.48 6.25
C VAL A 105 9.35 -6.07 7.34
N GLN A 106 8.42 -5.16 7.04
CA GLN A 106 7.38 -4.71 7.97
C GLN A 106 6.53 -5.89 8.47
N ARG A 107 6.13 -6.82 7.61
CA ARG A 107 5.37 -8.02 8.00
C ARG A 107 6.15 -8.89 8.99
N ARG A 108 7.44 -9.13 8.71
CA ARG A 108 8.30 -9.92 9.60
C ARG A 108 8.46 -9.23 10.95
N TRP A 109 8.71 -7.93 10.96
CA TRP A 109 8.86 -7.14 12.17
C TRP A 109 7.59 -7.12 13.02
N LYS A 110 6.43 -6.88 12.40
CA LYS A 110 5.12 -6.93 13.09
C LYS A 110 4.89 -8.30 13.74
N ARG A 111 5.26 -9.39 13.06
CA ARG A 111 5.18 -10.75 13.62
C ARG A 111 6.07 -10.93 14.84
N ILE A 112 7.36 -10.57 14.74
CA ILE A 112 8.32 -10.66 15.85
C ILE A 112 7.83 -9.84 17.04
N PHE A 113 7.36 -8.63 16.78
CA PHE A 113 6.85 -7.75 17.82
C PHE A 113 5.61 -8.31 18.52
N ALA A 114 4.65 -8.87 17.76
CA ALA A 114 3.48 -9.53 18.32
C ALA A 114 3.86 -10.73 19.19
N GLU A 115 4.84 -11.54 18.76
CA GLU A 115 5.36 -12.68 19.53
C GLU A 115 6.02 -12.22 20.84
N ARG A 116 6.88 -11.20 20.78
CA ARG A 116 7.53 -10.63 21.97
C ARG A 116 6.49 -10.08 22.95
N ARG A 117 5.48 -9.37 22.45
CA ARG A 117 4.37 -8.85 23.27
C ARG A 117 3.59 -9.97 23.94
N ARG A 118 3.30 -11.06 23.22
CA ARG A 118 2.64 -12.25 23.77
C ARG A 118 3.47 -12.90 24.87
N ARG A 119 4.78 -13.09 24.64
CA ARG A 119 5.69 -13.67 25.64
C ARG A 119 5.78 -12.79 26.90
N LEU A 120 5.91 -11.47 26.72
CA LEU A 120 5.91 -10.52 27.84
C LEU A 120 4.62 -10.63 28.65
N SER A 121 3.47 -10.65 27.99
CA SER A 121 2.17 -10.83 28.65
C SER A 121 2.09 -12.15 29.45
N GLN A 122 2.68 -13.24 28.96
CA GLN A 122 2.76 -14.50 29.70
C GLN A 122 3.66 -14.43 30.93
N LEU A 123 4.80 -13.72 30.83
CA LEU A 123 5.73 -13.53 31.95
C LEU A 123 5.15 -12.66 33.06
N LEU A 124 4.25 -11.73 32.73
CA LEU A 124 3.56 -10.88 33.70
C LEU A 124 2.41 -11.59 34.45
N LYS A 125 2.01 -12.80 34.03
CA LYS A 125 0.99 -13.58 34.75
C LYS A 125 1.56 -14.15 36.07
N PRO A 126 0.72 -14.42 37.09
CA PRO A 126 1.18 -14.97 38.38
C PRO A 126 2.08 -16.20 38.23
N TYR A 127 1.73 -17.12 37.33
CA TYR A 127 2.57 -18.28 37.00
C TYR A 127 3.96 -17.89 36.49
N GLY A 128 4.04 -16.92 35.57
CA GLY A 128 5.30 -16.45 35.00
C GLY A 128 6.18 -15.75 36.04
N LEU A 129 5.57 -14.99 36.94
CA LEU A 129 6.24 -14.35 38.07
C LEU A 129 6.79 -15.40 39.04
N ILE A 130 5.96 -16.35 39.48
CA ILE A 130 6.39 -17.43 40.40
C ILE A 130 7.54 -18.24 39.81
N LYS A 131 7.46 -18.58 38.52
CA LYS A 131 8.54 -19.30 37.82
C LYS A 131 9.86 -18.51 37.82
N ARG A 132 9.79 -17.19 37.66
CA ARG A 132 10.97 -16.31 37.55
C ARG A 132 11.59 -16.00 38.91
N GLU A 133 10.77 -15.67 39.89
CA GLU A 133 11.22 -15.23 41.23
C GLU A 133 11.53 -16.42 42.14
N CYS A 134 10.72 -17.48 42.10
CA CYS A 134 10.87 -18.64 43.00
C CYS A 134 11.61 -19.81 42.36
N GLY A 135 12.04 -19.70 41.10
CA GLY A 135 12.79 -20.75 40.38
C GLY A 135 12.02 -22.06 40.18
N PHE A 136 10.69 -22.05 40.32
CA PHE A 136 9.86 -23.24 40.27
C PHE A 136 9.96 -23.94 38.91
N LYS A 137 10.45 -25.19 38.91
CA LYS A 137 10.53 -26.08 37.74
C LYS A 137 9.52 -27.22 37.94
N PHE A 138 8.67 -27.44 36.95
CA PHE A 138 7.87 -28.66 36.82
C PHE A 138 8.62 -29.61 35.89
#